data_AF-A0A846YRU2-F1
#
_entry.id   AF-A0A846YRU2-F1
#
_cell.length_a   1.000
_cell.length_b   1.000
_cell.length_c   1.000
_cell.angle_alpha   90.00
_cell.angle_beta   90.00
_cell.angle_gamma   90.00
#
_symmetry.space_group_name_H-M   'P 1'
#
loop_
_entity.id
_entity.type
_entity.pdbx_description
1 polymer ?
#
loop_
_entity_poly.entity_id
_entity_poly.type
_entity_poly.pdbx_seq_one_letter_code
_entity_poly.pdbx_strand_id
1 'polypeptide(L)'
;MIDLNLIAEGKKLLEAATDGPWEVVEEIDGTRAGRKTVIKAGDTGFCKRIVTVDQTRMHHEPAEPNIELIAWAVNNLSLLLEQLEGAHITLGRLQQAVQQDYAAIAAKQQRDAARIAELEAQLGHA
;
A
#
# COMPACT_ATOMS: atom_id res chain seq x y z
N MET A 1 9.24 5.13 10.64
CA MET A 1 8.07 5.57 9.85
C MET A 1 8.45 5.61 8.36
N ILE A 2 9.10 4.55 7.88
CA ILE A 2 9.63 4.46 6.50
C ILE A 2 8.48 4.08 5.54
N ASP A 3 7.51 3.31 6.03
CA ASP A 3 6.47 2.72 5.20
C ASP A 3 5.42 3.73 4.69
N LEU A 4 5.03 4.73 5.50
CA LEU A 4 4.11 5.79 5.05
C LEU A 4 4.72 6.69 3.98
N ASN A 5 6.03 6.95 4.06
CA ASN A 5 6.73 7.73 3.04
C ASN A 5 6.80 6.96 1.71
N LEU A 6 7.01 5.64 1.75
CA LEU A 6 6.99 4.78 0.56
C LEU A 6 5.59 4.71 -0.06
N ILE A 7 4.53 4.66 0.75
CA ILE A 7 3.15 4.72 0.27
C ILE A 7 2.88 6.06 -0.42
N ALA A 8 3.28 7.17 0.20
CA ALA A 8 3.10 8.51 -0.37
C ALA A 8 3.88 8.68 -1.68
N GLU A 9 5.12 8.17 -1.73
CA GLU A 9 5.92 8.14 -2.94
C GLU A 9 5.26 7.29 -4.03
N GLY A 10 4.76 6.10 -3.68
CA GLY A 10 4.02 5.23 -4.60
C GLY A 10 2.79 5.92 -5.18
N LYS A 11 2.00 6.61 -4.35
CA LYS A 11 0.84 7.40 -4.80
C LYS A 11 1.24 8.51 -5.76
N LYS A 12 2.30 9.26 -5.44
CA LYS A 12 2.82 10.31 -6.32
C LYS A 12 3.29 9.76 -7.68
N LEU A 13 3.93 8.60 -7.69
CA LEU A 13 4.36 7.95 -8.93
C LEU A 13 3.16 7.49 -9.77
N LEU A 14 2.08 7.01 -9.14
CA LEU A 14 0.85 6.65 -9.84
C LEU A 14 0.10 7.86 -10.40
N GLU A 15 0.03 8.97 -9.65
CA GLU A 15 -0.56 10.23 -10.14
C GLU A 15 0.20 10.81 -11.35
N ALA A 16 1.50 10.55 -11.44
CA ALA A 16 2.32 10.96 -12.58
C ALA A 16 2.26 9.97 -13.77
N ALA A 17 1.68 8.78 -13.57
CA ALA A 17 1.57 7.75 -14.61
C ALA A 17 0.40 8.04 -15.57
N THR A 18 0.41 7.41 -16.74
CA THR A 18 -0.72 7.52 -17.68
C THR A 18 -1.97 6.87 -17.08
N ASP A 19 -3.06 7.63 -16.95
CA ASP A 19 -4.29 7.12 -16.33
C ASP A 19 -4.83 5.84 -16.99
N GLY A 20 -5.35 4.96 -16.13
CA GLY A 20 -6.10 3.76 -16.48
C GLY A 20 -7.53 4.02 -17.00
N PRO A 21 -8.27 2.94 -17.31
CA PRO A 21 -7.81 1.55 -17.26
C PRO A 21 -6.96 1.18 -18.48
N TRP A 22 -5.95 0.34 -18.24
CA TRP A 22 -5.07 -0.20 -19.27
C TRP A 22 -5.57 -1.58 -19.70
N GLU A 23 -5.64 -1.81 -21.00
CA GLU A 23 -6.03 -3.08 -21.60
C GLU A 23 -4.86 -3.69 -22.36
N VAL A 24 -4.69 -5.00 -22.21
CA VAL A 24 -3.72 -5.79 -22.96
C VAL A 24 -4.43 -6.35 -24.19
N VAL A 25 -4.01 -5.92 -25.37
CA VAL A 25 -4.56 -6.36 -26.65
C VAL A 25 -3.46 -6.83 -27.58
N GLU A 26 -3.84 -7.53 -28.64
CA GLU A 26 -2.94 -7.84 -29.73
C GLU A 26 -2.87 -6.66 -30.71
N GLU A 27 -1.67 -6.29 -31.14
CA GLU A 27 -1.46 -5.28 -32.18
C GLU A 27 -2.06 -5.78 -33.50
N ILE A 28 -3.01 -5.03 -34.06
CA ILE A 28 -3.76 -5.42 -35.27
C ILE A 28 -3.04 -4.93 -36.54
N ASP A 29 -2.35 -3.80 -36.47
CA ASP A 29 -1.70 -3.15 -37.59
C ASP A 29 -0.30 -2.61 -37.25
N GLY A 30 0.56 -2.50 -38.27
CA GLY A 30 1.93 -2.01 -38.13
C GLY A 30 3.00 -3.10 -38.20
N THR A 31 4.26 -2.70 -37.98
CA THR A 31 5.44 -3.56 -38.08
C THR A 31 5.43 -4.76 -37.13
N ARG A 32 4.51 -4.82 -36.15
CA ARG A 32 4.43 -5.88 -35.14
C ARG A 32 3.03 -6.40 -34.89
N ALA A 33 2.19 -6.37 -35.93
CA ALA A 33 0.91 -7.08 -35.92
C ALA A 33 1.09 -8.51 -35.38
N GLY A 34 0.21 -8.94 -34.47
CA GLY A 34 0.27 -10.25 -33.81
C GLY A 34 1.02 -10.28 -32.46
N ARG A 35 1.49 -9.14 -31.94
CA ARG A 35 2.17 -9.06 -30.63
C ARG A 35 1.31 -8.36 -29.58
N LYS A 36 1.45 -8.72 -28.30
CA LYS A 36 0.76 -8.05 -27.20
C LYS A 36 1.26 -6.62 -27.00
N THR A 37 0.34 -5.71 -26.71
CA THR A 37 0.59 -4.28 -26.44
C THR A 37 -0.38 -3.78 -25.38
N VAL A 38 -0.03 -2.67 -24.71
CA VAL A 38 -0.98 -1.97 -23.82
C VAL A 38 -1.59 -0.78 -24.54
N ILE A 39 -2.91 -0.70 -24.49
CA ILE A 39 -3.68 0.46 -24.94
C ILE A 39 -4.42 1.09 -23.75
N LYS A 40 -4.69 2.39 -23.85
CA LYS A 40 -5.67 3.07 -23.00
C LYS A 40 -7.04 2.68 -23.52
N ALA A 41 -7.85 2.03 -22.67
CA ALA A 41 -9.26 1.83 -22.98
C ALA A 41 -9.91 3.20 -23.15
N GLY A 42 -10.55 3.44 -24.28
CA GLY A 42 -11.21 4.71 -24.58
C GLY A 42 -12.68 4.49 -24.90
N ASP A 43 -13.54 5.32 -24.31
CA ASP A 43 -15.01 5.25 -24.51
C ASP A 43 -15.46 5.68 -25.92
N THR A 44 -14.55 6.19 -26.74
CA THR A 44 -14.85 6.89 -28.01
C THR A 44 -14.45 6.11 -29.26
N GLY A 45 -14.08 4.83 -29.14
CA GLY A 45 -13.65 3.99 -30.27
C GLY A 45 -12.23 4.29 -30.78
N PHE A 46 -11.54 5.29 -30.22
CA PHE A 46 -10.13 5.59 -30.48
C PHE A 46 -9.26 5.08 -29.32
N CYS A 47 -8.53 4.00 -29.54
CA CYS A 47 -7.57 3.46 -28.58
C CYS A 47 -6.21 4.16 -28.73
N LYS A 48 -5.63 4.66 -27.63
CA LYS A 48 -4.26 5.22 -27.63
C LYS A 48 -3.29 4.15 -27.12
N ARG A 49 -2.27 3.82 -27.92
CA ARG A 49 -1.19 2.91 -27.50
C ARG A 49 -0.32 3.58 -26.44
N ILE A 50 -0.15 2.92 -25.29
CA ILE A 50 0.62 3.44 -24.14
C ILE A 50 1.99 2.79 -24.07
N VAL A 51 2.06 1.47 -24.29
CA VAL A 51 3.31 0.70 -24.15
C VAL A 51 3.42 -0.33 -25.25
N THR A 52 4.53 -0.28 -26.01
CA THR A 52 4.95 -1.33 -26.95
C THR A 52 6.21 -1.98 -26.43
N VAL A 53 6.13 -3.23 -25.97
CA VAL A 53 7.30 -3.86 -25.34
C VAL A 53 8.18 -4.56 -26.35
N ASP A 54 9.01 -3.75 -27.00
CA ASP A 54 10.39 -4.13 -27.37
C ASP A 54 11.36 -2.93 -27.42
N GLN A 55 10.90 -1.69 -27.21
CA GLN A 55 11.78 -0.51 -27.28
C GLN A 55 12.88 -0.52 -26.21
N THR A 56 12.77 -1.38 -25.19
CA THR A 56 13.90 -1.74 -24.32
C THR A 56 14.74 -2.80 -25.03
N ARG A 57 15.86 -2.38 -25.64
CA ARG A 57 16.89 -3.28 -26.18
C ARG A 57 17.15 -4.42 -25.20
N MET A 58 17.08 -5.67 -25.64
CA MET A 58 17.44 -6.82 -24.81
C MET A 58 18.91 -6.71 -24.42
N HIS A 59 19.17 -6.44 -23.14
CA HIS A 59 20.52 -6.47 -22.56
C HIS A 59 20.82 -7.81 -21.85
N HIS A 60 19.80 -8.67 -21.68
CA HIS A 60 19.88 -10.00 -21.05
C HIS A 60 18.98 -11.01 -21.79
N GLU A 61 19.06 -12.30 -21.41
CA GLU A 61 18.25 -13.40 -21.94
C GLU A 61 16.78 -13.00 -22.16
N PRO A 62 16.08 -13.58 -23.16
CA PRO A 62 14.73 -13.15 -23.54
C PRO A 62 13.72 -13.44 -22.43
N ALA A 63 13.64 -12.55 -21.44
CA ALA A 63 12.51 -12.44 -20.56
C ALA A 63 11.37 -11.86 -21.39
N GLU A 64 10.27 -12.60 -21.49
CA GLU A 64 9.05 -12.06 -22.06
C GLU A 64 8.65 -10.82 -21.24
N PRO A 65 8.46 -9.67 -21.88
CA PRO A 65 8.05 -8.49 -21.17
C PRO A 65 6.69 -8.69 -20.51
N ASN A 66 6.63 -8.44 -19.21
CA ASN A 66 5.45 -8.72 -18.39
C ASN A 66 4.41 -7.58 -18.52
N ILE A 67 3.86 -7.45 -19.73
CA ILE A 67 2.85 -6.47 -20.12
C ILE A 67 1.62 -6.57 -19.21
N GLU A 68 1.23 -7.79 -18.90
CA GLU A 68 0.11 -8.12 -18.03
C GLU A 68 0.37 -7.61 -16.61
N LEU A 69 1.58 -7.78 -16.07
CA LEU A 69 1.93 -7.23 -14.75
C LEU A 69 1.88 -5.71 -14.74
N ILE A 70 2.38 -5.04 -15.79
CA ILE A 70 2.37 -3.58 -15.87
C ILE A 70 0.93 -3.06 -15.92
N ALA A 71 0.08 -3.62 -16.79
CA ALA A 71 -1.32 -3.25 -16.89
C ALA A 71 -2.08 -3.55 -15.58
N TRP A 72 -1.83 -4.71 -14.97
CA TRP A 72 -2.37 -5.05 -13.67
C TRP A 72 -1.93 -4.05 -12.59
N ALA A 73 -0.65 -3.68 -12.55
CA ALA A 73 -0.10 -2.76 -11.57
C ALA A 73 -0.78 -1.38 -11.66
N VAL A 74 -0.90 -0.81 -12.85
CA VAL A 74 -1.56 0.50 -13.03
C VAL A 74 -3.03 0.45 -12.61
N ASN A 75 -3.73 -0.63 -12.96
CA ASN A 75 -5.16 -0.77 -12.64
C ASN A 75 -5.43 -1.04 -11.15
N ASN A 76 -4.48 -1.61 -10.39
CA ASN A 76 -4.73 -2.12 -9.04
C ASN A 76 -3.91 -1.43 -7.93
N LEU A 77 -2.73 -0.87 -8.23
CA LEU A 77 -1.83 -0.36 -7.19
C LEU A 77 -2.43 0.80 -6.38
N SER A 78 -3.25 1.66 -7.00
CA SER A 78 -3.85 2.79 -6.28
C SER A 78 -4.72 2.32 -5.11
N LEU A 79 -5.60 1.34 -5.37
CA LEU A 79 -6.44 0.73 -4.35
C LEU A 79 -5.60 0.00 -3.28
N LEU A 80 -4.57 -0.74 -3.70
CA LEU A 80 -3.71 -1.46 -2.75
C LEU A 80 -2.95 -0.52 -1.82
N LEU A 81 -2.47 0.63 -2.33
CA LEU A 81 -1.79 1.65 -1.52
C LEU A 81 -2.75 2.31 -0.52
N GLU A 82 -4.00 2.58 -0.92
CA GLU A 82 -5.03 3.09 -0.01
C GLU A 82 -5.34 2.11 1.12
N GLN A 83 -5.50 0.82 0.78
CA GLN A 83 -5.74 -0.23 1.78
C GLN A 83 -4.56 -0.38 2.74
N LEU A 84 -3.33 -0.33 2.21
CA LEU A 84 -2.11 -0.42 3.02
C LEU A 84 -1.96 0.77 3.97
N GLU A 85 -2.25 1.99 3.50
CA GLU A 85 -2.25 3.19 4.34
C GLU A 85 -3.28 3.07 5.48
N GLY A 86 -4.50 2.65 5.16
CA GLY A 86 -5.56 2.43 6.15
C GLY A 86 -5.18 1.39 7.21
N ALA A 87 -4.52 0.30 6.80
CA ALA A 87 -4.01 -0.72 7.70
C ALA A 87 -2.94 -0.16 8.64
N HIS A 88 -1.99 0.64 8.13
CA HIS A 88 -0.95 1.27 8.96
C HIS A 88 -1.52 2.27 9.97
N ILE A 89 -2.48 3.09 9.57
CA ILE A 89 -3.16 4.03 10.48
C ILE A 89 -3.88 3.25 11.60
N THR A 90 -4.56 2.17 11.25
CA THR A 90 -5.28 1.32 12.22
C THR A 90 -4.33 0.67 13.20
N LEU A 91 -3.21 0.11 12.70
CA LEU A 91 -2.18 -0.48 13.55
C LEU A 91 -1.59 0.54 14.53
N GLY A 92 -1.28 1.75 14.07
CA GLY A 92 -0.76 2.82 14.93
C GLY A 92 -1.74 3.21 16.04
N ARG A 93 -3.04 3.30 15.73
CA ARG A 93 -4.08 3.56 16.74
C ARG A 93 -4.17 2.46 17.78
N LEU A 94 -4.12 1.19 17.35
CA LEU A 94 -4.15 0.05 18.26
C LEU A 94 -2.93 0.00 19.17
N GLN A 95 -1.72 0.26 18.62
CA GLN A 95 -0.49 0.34 19.41
C GLN A 95 -0.57 1.43 20.47
N GLN A 96 -1.10 2.61 20.12
CA GLN A 96 -1.28 3.70 21.05
C GLN A 96 -2.29 3.36 22.16
N ALA A 97 -3.44 2.77 21.79
CA ALA A 97 -4.46 2.35 22.75
C ALA A 97 -3.90 1.31 23.75
N VAL A 98 -3.20 0.30 23.25
CA VAL A 98 -2.57 -0.73 24.08
C VAL A 98 -1.55 -0.12 25.04
N GLN A 99 -0.72 0.83 24.57
CA GLN A 99 0.25 1.51 25.44
C GLN A 99 -0.44 2.33 26.53
N GLN A 100 -1.55 3.02 26.21
CA GLN A 100 -2.34 3.77 27.18
C GLN A 100 -2.99 2.84 28.21
N ASP A 101 -3.54 1.71 27.77
CA ASP A 101 -4.17 0.71 28.65
C ASP A 101 -3.15 0.12 29.63
N TYR A 102 -1.95 -0.25 29.16
CA TYR A 102 -0.88 -0.72 30.03
C TYR A 102 -0.46 0.33 31.06
N ALA A 103 -0.34 1.60 30.65
CA ALA A 103 -0.01 2.69 31.57
C ALA A 103 -1.11 2.90 32.62
N ALA A 104 -2.39 2.83 32.21
CA ALA A 104 -3.53 2.95 33.12
C ALA A 104 -3.58 1.79 34.13
N ILE A 105 -3.32 0.56 33.68
CA ILE A 105 -3.23 -0.62 34.55
C ILE A 105 -2.09 -0.45 35.57
N ALA A 106 -0.90 -0.05 35.13
CA ALA A 106 0.25 0.16 36.01
C ALA A 106 -0.04 1.26 37.06
N ALA A 107 -0.65 2.38 36.64
CA ALA A 107 -1.04 3.45 37.56
C ALA A 107 -2.12 3.01 38.56
N LYS A 108 -3.05 2.14 38.15
CA LYS A 108 -4.02 1.53 39.06
C LYS A 108 -3.33 0.62 40.06
N GLN A 109 -2.46 -0.28 39.62
CA GLN A 109 -1.71 -1.19 40.50
C GLN A 109 -0.88 -0.43 41.54
N GLN A 110 -0.24 0.69 41.14
CA GLN A 110 0.51 1.52 42.06
C GLN A 110 -0.38 2.18 43.13
N ARG A 111 -1.56 2.70 42.74
CA ARG A 111 -2.54 3.26 43.69
C ARG A 111 -3.08 2.19 44.64
N ASP A 112 -3.41 1.03 44.12
CA ASP A 112 -3.94 -0.08 44.90
C ASP A 112 -2.89 -0.56 45.92
N ALA A 113 -1.62 -0.69 45.51
CA ALA A 113 -0.51 -1.05 46.41
C ALA A 113 -0.28 -0.01 47.51
N ALA A 114 -0.30 1.29 47.16
CA ALA A 114 -0.17 2.36 48.16
C ALA A 114 -1.33 2.35 49.16
N ARG A 115 -2.55 2.09 48.70
CA ARG A 115 -3.73 2.01 49.56
C ARG A 115 -3.69 0.80 50.49
N ILE A 116 -3.22 -0.35 50.01
CA ILE A 116 -3.03 -1.54 50.85
C ILE A 116 -2.00 -1.25 51.96
N ALA A 117 -0.85 -0.69 51.60
CA ALA A 117 0.19 -0.35 52.58
C ALA A 117 -0.31 0.64 53.65
N GLU A 118 -1.12 1.63 53.25
CA GLU A 118 -1.74 2.58 54.18
C GLU A 118 -2.71 1.88 55.16
N LEU A 119 -3.56 0.98 54.66
CA LEU A 119 -4.51 0.23 55.48
C LEU A 119 -3.80 -0.72 56.45
N GLU A 120 -2.75 -1.40 56.00
CA GLU A 120 -1.92 -2.27 56.85
C GLU A 120 -1.25 -1.48 57.98
N ALA A 121 -0.72 -0.28 57.69
CA ALA A 121 -0.14 0.59 58.70
C ALA A 121 -1.18 1.07 59.74
N GLN A 122 -2.42 1.36 59.32
CA GLN A 122 -3.49 1.75 60.23
C GLN A 122 -3.94 0.60 61.14
N LEU A 123 -3.99 -0.63 60.62
CA LEU A 123 -4.39 -1.82 61.38
C LEU A 123 -3.29 -2.29 62.35
N GLY A 124 -2.02 -2.10 62.02
CA GLY A 124 -0.88 -2.48 62.89
C GLY A 124 -0.62 -1.52 64.06
N HIS A 125 -1.29 -0.36 64.09
CA HIS A 125 -1.21 0.63 65.18
C HIS A 125 -2.47 0.67 66.06
N ALA A 126 -3.46 -0.20 65.81
CA ALA A 126 -4.65 -0.41 66.62
C ALA A 126 -4.47 -1.63 67.53
#